data_AF-A0A840PNY8-F1
#
_entry.id   AF-A0A840PNY8-F1
#
_cell.length_a   1.000
_cell.length_b   1.000
_cell.length_c   1.000
_cell.angle_alpha   90.00
_cell.angle_beta   90.00
_cell.angle_gamma   90.00
#
_symmetry.space_group_name_H-M   'P 1'
#
loop_
_entity.id
_entity.type
_entity.pdbx_description
1 polymer ?
#
loop_
_entity_poly.entity_id
_entity_poly.type
_entity_poly.pdbx_seq_one_letter_code
_entity_poly.pdbx_strand_id
1 'polypeptide(L)'
;MNEFETPQQEKINPFFTIWLHPKKTTRYVIQEKSWLYVIILLSIGYIGSLFTGYMDIGIYPNFPLWAMILITIILSPIVGLISNAISAFCTWLIGKMFSGKGTYAQLFKASSLSVWPFIVLIPIYLLWMLIDPNSLMNMSEDFGAFAIIGVLFTFIATIWSIVITIAAIAEAHQFSNWKAFFTLLIFAIIIAIIFILIGVIIGIIIVLLGLSYYM
;
A
#
# COMPACT_ATOMS: atom_id res chain seq x y z
N MET A 1 15.10 -16.33 -45.62
CA MET A 1 15.60 -15.47 -44.53
C MET A 1 14.37 -14.71 -44.05
N ASN A 2 13.67 -15.26 -43.05
CA ASN A 2 12.41 -14.68 -42.59
C ASN A 2 12.75 -13.64 -41.52
N GLU A 3 12.42 -12.39 -41.81
CA GLU A 3 12.52 -11.27 -40.88
C GLU A 3 11.70 -11.61 -39.64
N PHE A 4 12.38 -11.70 -38.50
CA PHE A 4 11.72 -11.75 -37.21
C PHE A 4 10.98 -10.42 -37.03
N GLU A 5 9.68 -10.44 -37.26
CA GLU A 5 8.77 -9.42 -36.78
C GLU A 5 9.05 -9.26 -35.28
N THR A 6 9.75 -8.19 -34.92
CA THR A 6 9.89 -7.78 -33.52
C THR A 6 8.46 -7.47 -33.09
N PRO A 7 7.88 -8.18 -32.11
CA PRO A 7 6.50 -7.94 -31.74
C PRO A 7 6.42 -6.48 -31.32
N GLN A 8 5.68 -5.67 -32.11
CA GLN A 8 5.41 -4.27 -31.79
C GLN A 8 4.95 -4.25 -30.33
N GLN A 9 5.82 -3.75 -29.45
CA GLN A 9 5.55 -3.68 -28.02
C GLN A 9 4.36 -2.74 -27.87
N GLU A 10 3.19 -3.34 -27.70
CA GLU A 10 1.92 -2.65 -27.55
C GLU A 10 2.09 -1.62 -26.41
N LYS A 11 2.08 -0.32 -26.74
CA LYS A 11 2.13 0.76 -25.76
C LYS A 11 0.85 0.70 -24.92
N ILE A 12 0.87 -0.11 -23.87
CA ILE A 12 -0.24 -0.21 -22.94
C ILE A 12 -0.31 1.04 -22.06
N ASN A 13 -1.52 1.55 -21.84
CA ASN A 13 -1.75 2.59 -20.85
C ASN A 13 -1.87 1.94 -19.46
N PRO A 14 -0.88 2.09 -18.56
CA PRO A 14 -0.88 1.41 -17.26
C PRO A 14 -2.11 1.76 -16.41
N PHE A 15 -2.72 2.93 -16.65
CA PHE A 15 -3.80 3.46 -15.81
C PHE A 15 -5.06 2.59 -15.82
N PHE A 16 -5.40 2.01 -16.97
CA PHE A 16 -6.56 1.13 -17.12
C PHE A 16 -6.14 -0.33 -17.09
N THR A 17 -4.99 -0.66 -17.68
CA THR A 17 -4.54 -2.04 -17.80
C THR A 17 -4.22 -2.68 -16.43
N ILE A 18 -3.84 -1.90 -15.42
CA ILE A 18 -3.58 -2.43 -14.07
C ILE A 18 -4.81 -3.07 -13.42
N TRP A 19 -6.02 -2.58 -13.74
CA TRP A 19 -7.28 -3.08 -13.20
C TRP A 19 -7.76 -4.38 -13.85
N LEU A 20 -7.24 -4.74 -15.02
CA LEU A 20 -7.72 -5.91 -15.76
C LEU A 20 -6.61 -6.93 -16.02
N HIS A 21 -5.37 -6.45 -16.17
CA HIS A 21 -4.19 -7.24 -16.51
C HIS A 21 -2.99 -6.83 -15.65
N PRO A 22 -3.03 -7.07 -14.32
CA PRO A 22 -1.99 -6.61 -13.41
C PRO A 22 -0.61 -7.23 -13.70
N LYS A 23 -0.54 -8.48 -14.17
CA LYS A 23 0.73 -9.11 -14.60
C LYS A 23 1.34 -8.43 -15.81
N LYS A 24 0.54 -8.18 -16.85
CA LYS A 24 1.00 -7.49 -18.08
C LYS A 24 1.53 -6.10 -17.74
N THR A 25 0.82 -5.38 -16.88
CA THR A 25 1.22 -4.05 -16.41
C THR A 25 2.49 -4.11 -15.57
N THR A 26 2.63 -5.09 -14.68
CA THR A 26 3.85 -5.30 -13.89
C THR A 26 5.06 -5.50 -14.80
N ARG A 27 4.96 -6.43 -15.77
CA ARG A 27 6.06 -6.70 -16.70
C ARG A 27 6.50 -5.44 -17.44
N TYR A 28 5.53 -4.66 -17.93
CA TYR A 28 5.79 -3.40 -18.59
C TYR A 28 6.47 -2.36 -17.68
N VAL A 29 6.04 -2.22 -16.42
CA VAL A 29 6.67 -1.29 -15.46
C VAL A 29 8.09 -1.70 -15.12
N ILE A 30 8.34 -3.00 -14.93
CA ILE A 30 9.69 -3.51 -14.64
C ILE A 30 10.65 -3.19 -15.80
N GLN A 31 10.22 -3.46 -17.03
CA GLN A 31 11.06 -3.41 -18.24
C GLN A 31 11.22 -1.99 -18.79
N GLU A 32 10.12 -1.22 -18.87
CA GLU A 32 10.06 0.00 -19.69
C GLU A 32 10.01 1.29 -18.88
N LYS A 33 9.63 1.24 -17.59
CA LYS A 33 9.48 2.46 -16.78
C LYS A 33 10.74 2.84 -16.01
N SER A 34 11.01 4.14 -16.01
CA SER A 34 12.11 4.75 -15.29
C SER A 34 11.88 4.72 -13.78
N TRP A 35 12.96 4.88 -13.01
CA TRP A 35 12.87 5.01 -11.55
C TRP A 35 12.08 6.24 -11.12
N LEU A 36 12.17 7.34 -11.88
CA LEU A 36 11.38 8.55 -11.61
C LEU A 36 9.87 8.27 -11.66
N TYR A 37 9.41 7.49 -12.64
CA TYR A 37 8.00 7.07 -12.72
C TYR A 37 7.57 6.32 -11.45
N VAL A 38 8.40 5.39 -10.98
CA VAL A 38 8.12 4.60 -9.76
C VAL A 38 8.08 5.47 -8.51
N ILE A 39 9.03 6.41 -8.37
CA ILE A 39 9.07 7.33 -7.22
C ILE A 39 7.84 8.24 -7.20
N ILE A 40 7.44 8.80 -8.35
CA ILE A 40 6.24 9.63 -8.46
C ILE A 40 4.98 8.80 -8.13
N LEU A 41 4.89 7.58 -8.67
CA LEU A 41 3.76 6.70 -8.42
C LEU A 41 3.60 6.39 -6.92
N LEU A 42 4.69 6.02 -6.25
CA LEU A 42 4.71 5.79 -4.81
C LEU A 42 4.32 7.06 -4.04
N SER A 43 4.91 8.21 -4.40
CA SER A 43 4.65 9.48 -3.73
C SER A 43 3.18 9.87 -3.76
N ILE A 44 2.53 9.71 -4.92
CA ILE A 44 1.10 10.02 -5.09
C ILE A 44 0.24 8.95 -4.41
N GLY A 45 0.48 7.66 -4.66
CA GLY A 45 -0.35 6.60 -4.12
C GLY A 45 -0.32 6.51 -2.58
N TYR A 46 0.81 6.85 -1.96
CA TYR A 46 0.89 6.92 -0.51
C TYR A 46 0.13 8.10 0.11
N ILE A 47 -0.23 9.15 -0.65
CA ILE A 47 -1.17 10.18 -0.14
C ILE A 47 -2.50 9.50 0.19
N GLY A 48 -3.05 8.75 -0.76
CA GLY A 48 -4.31 8.03 -0.58
C GLY A 48 -4.21 6.95 0.51
N SER A 49 -3.08 6.24 0.58
CA SER A 49 -2.85 5.24 1.62
C SER A 49 -2.74 5.85 3.02
N LEU A 50 -2.17 7.05 3.16
CA LEU A 50 -2.06 7.72 4.46
C LEU A 50 -3.40 8.30 4.90
N PHE A 51 -4.24 8.77 3.96
CA PHE A 51 -5.60 9.22 4.28
C PHE A 51 -6.46 8.12 4.91
N THR A 52 -6.28 6.85 4.54
CA THR A 52 -7.01 5.76 5.21
C THR A 52 -6.66 5.65 6.70
N GLY A 53 -5.48 6.12 7.11
CA GLY A 53 -5.06 6.18 8.51
C GLY A 53 -5.73 7.28 9.32
N TYR A 54 -6.51 8.17 8.69
CA TYR A 54 -7.31 9.17 9.39
C TYR A 54 -8.69 8.68 9.80
N MET A 55 -9.11 7.49 9.35
CA MET A 55 -10.34 6.89 9.85
C MET A 55 -10.24 6.65 11.35
N ASP A 56 -11.16 7.24 12.12
CA ASP A 56 -11.28 7.09 13.58
C ASP A 56 -10.03 7.46 14.40
N ILE A 57 -9.21 8.39 13.89
CA ILE A 57 -7.96 8.80 14.55
C ILE A 57 -8.18 9.69 15.81
N GLY A 58 -9.37 10.29 15.99
CA GLY A 58 -9.76 11.00 17.21
C GLY A 58 -9.12 12.38 17.43
N ILE A 59 -8.49 12.99 16.43
CA ILE A 59 -7.77 14.28 16.58
C ILE A 59 -8.57 15.51 16.14
N TYR A 60 -9.74 15.32 15.54
CA TYR A 60 -10.61 16.42 15.09
C TYR A 60 -11.65 16.76 16.18
N PRO A 61 -11.95 18.05 16.45
CA PRO A 61 -11.50 19.26 15.74
C PRO A 61 -10.19 19.88 16.28
N ASN A 62 -9.52 19.23 17.23
CA ASN A 62 -8.33 19.79 17.90
C ASN A 62 -7.16 20.04 16.95
N PHE A 63 -7.05 19.25 15.88
CA PHE A 63 -6.01 19.41 14.85
C PHE A 63 -6.63 19.84 13.52
N PRO A 64 -6.11 20.90 12.87
CA PRO A 64 -6.76 21.48 11.70
C PRO A 64 -6.56 20.64 10.42
N LEU A 65 -7.63 20.49 9.63
CA LEU A 65 -7.66 19.65 8.43
C LEU A 65 -6.57 20.02 7.39
N TRP A 66 -6.32 21.31 7.17
CA TRP A 66 -5.31 21.76 6.22
C TRP A 66 -3.90 21.29 6.60
N ALA A 67 -3.60 21.23 7.90
CA ALA A 67 -2.30 20.76 8.39
C ALA A 67 -2.16 19.25 8.21
N MET A 68 -3.24 18.49 8.37
CA MET A 68 -3.26 17.04 8.10
C MET A 68 -2.94 16.75 6.63
N ILE A 69 -3.62 17.46 5.72
CA ILE A 69 -3.40 17.34 4.27
C ILE A 69 -1.95 17.69 3.93
N LEU A 70 -1.43 18.80 4.47
CA LEU A 70 -0.06 19.24 4.21
C LEU A 70 0.98 18.22 4.70
N ILE A 71 0.83 17.73 5.94
CA ILE A 71 1.71 16.70 6.51
C ILE A 71 1.64 15.43 5.67
N THR A 72 0.45 15.01 5.25
CA THR A 72 0.30 13.83 4.38
C THR A 72 1.08 13.99 3.08
N ILE A 73 0.94 15.12 2.39
CA ILE A 73 1.62 15.39 1.12
C ILE A 73 3.15 15.41 1.29
N ILE A 74 3.64 15.95 2.41
CA ILE A 74 5.08 16.03 2.69
C ILE A 74 5.66 14.66 3.07
N LEU A 75 4.94 13.87 3.86
CA LEU A 75 5.41 12.58 4.34
C LEU A 75 5.21 11.45 3.33
N SER A 76 4.25 11.55 2.40
CA SER A 76 3.92 10.45 1.48
C SER A 76 5.09 9.95 0.63
N PRO A 77 6.02 10.78 0.11
CA PRO A 77 7.17 10.27 -0.65
C PRO A 77 8.11 9.45 0.23
N ILE A 78 8.35 9.91 1.46
CA ILE A 78 9.27 9.26 2.41
C ILE A 78 8.69 7.94 2.86
N VAL A 79 7.45 7.95 3.36
CA VAL A 79 6.76 6.74 3.79
C VAL A 79 6.63 5.78 2.62
N GLY A 80 6.26 6.27 1.44
CA GLY A 80 6.06 5.42 0.27
C GLY A 80 7.31 4.69 -0.20
N LEU A 81 8.45 5.39 -0.25
CA LEU A 81 9.72 4.76 -0.62
C LEU A 81 10.20 3.76 0.42
N ILE A 82 10.11 4.10 1.71
CA ILE A 82 10.56 3.23 2.81
C ILE A 82 9.68 1.99 2.90
N SER A 83 8.35 2.16 2.94
CA SER A 83 7.41 1.05 3.01
C SER A 83 7.53 0.13 1.79
N ASN A 84 7.67 0.68 0.58
CA ASN A 84 7.88 -0.14 -0.62
C ASN A 84 9.24 -0.85 -0.61
N ALA A 85 10.31 -0.21 -0.12
CA ALA A 85 11.62 -0.85 0.04
C ALA A 85 11.57 -2.04 1.00
N ILE A 86 10.97 -1.86 2.18
CA ILE A 86 10.80 -2.93 3.18
C ILE A 86 9.95 -4.06 2.60
N SER A 87 8.80 -3.73 2.01
CA SER A 87 7.92 -4.72 1.39
C SER A 87 8.63 -5.51 0.30
N ALA A 88 9.32 -4.84 -0.63
CA ALA A 88 10.08 -5.48 -1.69
C ALA A 88 11.21 -6.35 -1.16
N PHE A 89 11.90 -5.92 -0.10
CA PHE A 89 12.98 -6.68 0.52
C PHE A 89 12.47 -7.96 1.19
N CYS A 90 11.44 -7.86 2.02
CA CYS A 90 10.85 -9.00 2.71
C CYS A 90 10.25 -10.01 1.73
N THR A 91 9.48 -9.53 0.76
CA THR A 91 8.88 -10.39 -0.27
C THR A 91 9.93 -11.00 -1.20
N TRP A 92 11.04 -10.30 -1.46
CA TRP A 92 12.18 -10.86 -2.18
C TRP A 92 12.84 -12.01 -1.41
N LEU A 93 13.11 -11.83 -0.11
CA LEU A 93 13.70 -12.88 0.74
C LEU A 93 12.80 -14.12 0.80
N ILE A 94 11.51 -13.94 1.11
CA ILE A 94 10.55 -15.05 1.19
C ILE A 94 10.37 -15.70 -0.19
N GLY A 95 10.25 -14.90 -1.25
CA GLY A 95 10.11 -15.40 -2.62
C GLY A 95 11.31 -16.23 -3.08
N LYS A 96 12.52 -15.92 -2.60
CA LYS A 96 13.73 -16.75 -2.84
C LYS A 96 13.61 -18.13 -2.21
N MET A 97 12.94 -18.28 -1.06
CA MET A 97 12.67 -19.58 -0.44
C MET A 97 11.77 -20.47 -1.32
N PHE A 98 10.91 -19.85 -2.14
CA PHE A 98 10.07 -20.55 -3.14
C PHE A 98 10.73 -20.70 -4.52
N SER A 99 12.06 -20.52 -4.58
CA SER A 99 12.88 -20.55 -5.80
C SER A 99 12.56 -19.44 -6.81
N GLY A 100 12.08 -18.29 -6.34
CA GLY A 100 11.79 -17.12 -7.17
C GLY A 100 13.03 -16.53 -7.86
N LYS A 101 12.91 -16.17 -9.14
CA LYS A 101 14.03 -15.70 -9.96
C LYS A 101 14.28 -14.19 -9.90
N GLY A 102 13.25 -13.43 -9.52
CA GLY A 102 13.27 -11.97 -9.45
C GLY A 102 14.42 -11.39 -8.62
N THR A 103 14.88 -10.22 -9.04
CA THR A 103 15.83 -9.38 -8.29
C THR A 103 15.08 -8.40 -7.38
N TYR A 104 15.76 -7.90 -6.35
CA TYR A 104 15.20 -6.87 -5.47
C TYR A 104 14.71 -5.63 -6.26
N ALA A 105 15.50 -5.17 -7.22
CA ALA A 105 15.12 -4.03 -8.07
C ALA A 105 13.85 -4.28 -8.88
N GLN A 106 13.68 -5.49 -9.43
CA GLN A 106 12.45 -5.88 -10.13
C GLN A 106 11.25 -5.90 -9.19
N LEU A 107 11.42 -6.45 -7.97
CA LEU A 107 10.35 -6.46 -6.98
C LEU A 107 9.99 -5.05 -6.52
N PHE A 108 10.96 -4.18 -6.25
CA PHE A 108 10.70 -2.80 -5.85
C PHE A 108 9.85 -2.06 -6.90
N LYS A 109 10.21 -2.20 -8.19
CA LYS A 109 9.41 -1.62 -9.27
C LYS A 109 8.02 -2.27 -9.35
N ALA A 110 7.94 -3.59 -9.23
CA ALA A 110 6.70 -4.34 -9.34
C ALA A 110 5.71 -3.97 -8.21
N SER A 111 6.18 -3.99 -6.97
CA SER A 111 5.39 -3.72 -5.77
C SER A 111 4.87 -2.29 -5.74
N SER A 112 5.53 -1.34 -6.42
CA SER A 112 5.03 0.02 -6.52
C SER A 112 3.66 0.14 -7.18
N LEU A 113 3.23 -0.85 -7.95
CA LEU A 113 1.90 -0.85 -8.55
C LEU A 113 0.78 -1.12 -7.52
N SER A 114 1.11 -1.68 -6.36
CA SER A 114 0.15 -1.95 -5.29
C SER A 114 -0.53 -0.68 -4.76
N VAL A 115 0.10 0.49 -4.89
CA VAL A 115 -0.47 1.76 -4.43
C VAL A 115 -1.54 2.32 -5.35
N TRP A 116 -1.70 1.72 -6.53
CA TRP A 116 -2.61 2.22 -7.56
C TRP A 116 -4.05 2.43 -7.09
N PRO A 117 -4.68 1.50 -6.36
CA PRO A 117 -6.06 1.67 -5.91
C PRO A 117 -6.22 2.83 -4.92
N PHE A 118 -5.17 3.12 -4.14
CA PHE A 118 -5.17 4.22 -3.18
C PHE A 118 -5.12 5.60 -3.85
N ILE A 119 -4.56 5.71 -5.06
CA ILE A 119 -4.61 6.96 -5.84
C ILE A 119 -6.08 7.38 -6.09
N VAL A 120 -6.95 6.39 -6.36
CA VAL A 120 -8.38 6.64 -6.58
C VAL A 120 -9.08 7.11 -5.30
N LEU A 121 -8.56 6.75 -4.13
CA LEU A 121 -9.11 7.18 -2.84
C LEU A 121 -8.82 8.66 -2.53
N ILE A 122 -7.78 9.26 -3.11
CA ILE A 122 -7.40 10.66 -2.83
C ILE A 122 -8.59 11.63 -2.95
N PRO A 123 -9.28 11.73 -4.11
CA PRO A 123 -10.43 12.64 -4.22
C PRO A 123 -11.59 12.26 -3.28
N ILE A 124 -11.80 10.97 -3.00
CA ILE A 124 -12.87 10.49 -2.12
C ILE A 124 -12.62 10.99 -0.68
N TYR A 125 -11.40 10.80 -0.17
CA TYR A 125 -11.03 11.24 1.17
C TYR A 125 -10.99 12.76 1.29
N LEU A 126 -10.49 13.48 0.28
CA LEU A 126 -10.53 14.94 0.30
C LEU A 126 -11.98 15.46 0.36
N LEU A 127 -12.89 14.89 -0.42
CA LEU A 127 -14.31 15.25 -0.37
C LEU A 127 -14.92 14.90 0.99
N TRP A 128 -14.60 13.73 1.55
CA TRP A 128 -15.10 13.32 2.87
C TRP A 128 -14.60 14.25 3.97
N MET A 129 -13.30 14.60 4.00
CA MET A 129 -12.74 15.57 4.94
C MET A 129 -13.39 16.95 4.84
N LEU A 130 -13.80 17.38 3.65
CA LEU A 130 -14.41 18.71 3.46
C LEU A 130 -15.89 18.75 3.84
N ILE A 131 -16.63 17.68 3.56
CA ILE A 131 -18.09 17.63 3.75
C ILE A 131 -18.43 17.20 5.18
N ASP A 132 -17.74 16.18 5.68
CA ASP A 132 -18.06 15.54 6.94
C ASP A 132 -16.80 14.99 7.64
N PRO A 133 -15.93 15.88 8.16
CA PRO A 133 -14.69 15.50 8.83
C PRO A 133 -14.92 14.73 10.13
N ASN A 134 -16.05 14.93 10.81
CA ASN A 134 -16.39 14.22 12.05
C ASN A 134 -16.60 12.74 11.76
N SER A 135 -17.43 12.37 10.76
CA SER A 135 -17.66 10.96 10.48
C SER A 135 -16.45 10.21 9.94
N LEU A 136 -15.46 10.93 9.40
CA LEU A 136 -14.16 10.35 9.05
C LEU A 136 -13.30 10.10 10.30
N MET A 137 -13.08 11.12 11.12
CA MET A 137 -12.03 11.09 12.15
C MET A 137 -12.52 10.64 13.53
N ASN A 138 -13.81 10.71 13.78
CA ASN A 138 -14.49 10.31 15.01
C ASN A 138 -15.61 9.31 14.66
N MET A 139 -15.29 8.35 13.78
CA MET A 139 -16.24 7.40 13.19
C MET A 139 -16.97 6.55 14.24
N SER A 140 -16.31 6.27 15.36
CA SER A 140 -16.89 5.59 16.52
C SER A 140 -17.99 6.39 17.22
N GLU A 141 -17.97 7.72 17.10
CA GLU A 141 -18.96 8.64 17.66
C GLU A 141 -20.02 9.06 16.63
N ASP A 142 -19.64 9.16 15.35
CA ASP A 142 -20.50 9.64 14.27
C ASP A 142 -20.38 8.75 13.01
N PHE A 143 -21.25 7.75 12.91
CA PHE A 143 -21.25 6.80 11.79
C PHE A 143 -22.30 7.16 10.73
N GLY A 144 -21.96 8.13 9.88
CA GLY A 144 -22.82 8.64 8.80
C GLY A 144 -22.75 7.88 7.47
N ALA A 145 -23.60 8.29 6.50
CA ALA A 145 -23.63 7.71 5.16
C ALA A 145 -22.28 7.88 4.40
N PHE A 146 -21.57 8.98 4.60
CA PHE A 146 -20.23 9.20 4.05
C PHE A 146 -19.22 8.19 4.61
N ALA A 147 -19.33 7.83 5.89
CA ALA A 147 -18.49 6.81 6.51
C ALA A 147 -18.68 5.43 5.89
N ILE A 148 -19.93 5.03 5.65
CA ILE A 148 -20.23 3.76 4.96
C ILE A 148 -19.60 3.75 3.57
N ILE A 149 -19.79 4.81 2.79
CA ILE A 149 -19.25 4.91 1.42
C ILE A 149 -17.72 4.86 1.46
N GLY A 150 -17.08 5.67 2.30
CA GLY A 150 -15.63 5.76 2.38
C GLY A 150 -14.98 4.45 2.84
N VAL A 151 -15.57 3.76 3.83
CA VAL A 151 -15.12 2.44 4.28
C VAL A 151 -15.26 1.41 3.16
N LEU A 152 -16.37 1.39 2.43
CA LEU A 152 -16.57 0.47 1.29
C LEU A 152 -15.53 0.69 0.19
N PHE A 153 -15.28 1.93 -0.22
CA PHE A 153 -14.25 2.23 -1.21
C PHE A 153 -12.85 1.85 -0.73
N THR A 154 -12.55 2.09 0.55
CA THR A 154 -11.28 1.72 1.15
C THR A 154 -11.08 0.20 1.19
N PHE A 155 -12.14 -0.54 1.52
CA PHE A 155 -12.14 -1.99 1.50
C PHE A 155 -11.90 -2.55 0.10
N ILE A 156 -12.59 -2.01 -0.91
CA ILE A 156 -12.41 -2.37 -2.33
C ILE A 156 -10.97 -2.09 -2.77
N ALA A 157 -10.44 -0.90 -2.47
CA ALA A 157 -9.08 -0.52 -2.82
C ALA A 157 -8.04 -1.44 -2.16
N THR A 158 -8.26 -1.83 -0.90
CA THR A 158 -7.40 -2.75 -0.16
C THR A 158 -7.39 -4.13 -0.81
N ILE A 159 -8.55 -4.71 -1.12
CA ILE A 159 -8.65 -5.99 -1.82
C ILE A 159 -7.92 -5.91 -3.16
N TRP A 160 -8.15 -4.85 -3.92
CA TRP A 160 -7.54 -4.71 -5.23
C TRP A 160 -6.02 -4.53 -5.16
N SER A 161 -5.53 -3.85 -4.13
CA SER A 161 -4.10 -3.71 -3.86
C SER A 161 -3.45 -5.06 -3.57
N ILE A 162 -4.12 -5.95 -2.83
CA ILE A 162 -3.66 -7.32 -2.59
C ILE A 162 -3.58 -8.09 -3.92
N VAL A 163 -4.62 -8.02 -4.77
CA VAL A 163 -4.64 -8.67 -6.09
C VAL A 163 -3.46 -8.22 -6.96
N ILE A 164 -3.23 -6.90 -7.01
CA ILE A 164 -2.09 -6.32 -7.75
C ILE A 164 -0.76 -6.79 -7.16
N THR A 165 -0.63 -6.81 -5.83
CA THR A 165 0.59 -7.25 -5.14
C THR A 165 0.92 -8.71 -5.45
N ILE A 166 -0.07 -9.60 -5.43
CA ILE A 166 0.12 -11.01 -5.79
C ILE A 166 0.59 -11.13 -7.25
N ALA A 167 -0.05 -10.42 -8.17
CA ALA A 167 0.36 -10.41 -9.57
C ALA A 167 1.78 -9.84 -9.76
N ALA A 168 2.12 -8.79 -9.02
CA ALA A 168 3.40 -8.12 -9.07
C ALA A 168 4.54 -9.04 -8.62
N ILE A 169 4.37 -9.69 -7.45
CA ILE A 169 5.32 -10.66 -6.92
C ILE A 169 5.44 -11.87 -7.85
N ALA A 170 4.30 -12.37 -8.37
CA ALA A 170 4.27 -13.50 -9.30
C ALA A 170 5.09 -13.24 -10.57
N GLU A 171 4.88 -12.08 -11.18
CA GLU A 171 5.55 -11.67 -12.40
C GLU A 171 7.04 -11.37 -12.15
N ALA A 172 7.36 -10.66 -11.07
CA ALA A 172 8.75 -10.35 -10.73
C ALA A 172 9.57 -11.62 -10.44
N HIS A 173 9.02 -12.56 -9.67
CA HIS A 173 9.70 -13.82 -9.35
C HIS A 173 9.59 -14.91 -10.43
N GLN A 174 8.76 -14.70 -11.46
CA GLN A 174 8.49 -15.67 -12.53
C GLN A 174 7.98 -17.01 -11.99
N PHE A 175 7.00 -16.95 -11.08
CA PHE A 175 6.37 -18.13 -10.50
C PHE A 175 4.83 -18.01 -10.45
N SER A 176 4.14 -19.05 -9.96
CA SER A 176 2.67 -19.10 -9.94
C SER A 176 2.06 -18.10 -8.93
N ASN A 177 0.79 -17.72 -9.15
CA ASN A 177 0.05 -16.84 -8.24
C ASN A 177 -0.06 -17.42 -6.83
N TRP A 178 -0.16 -18.74 -6.69
CA TRP A 178 -0.20 -19.40 -5.40
C TRP A 178 1.09 -19.19 -4.60
N LYS A 179 2.26 -19.32 -5.25
CA LYS A 179 3.54 -19.04 -4.59
C LYS A 179 3.65 -17.56 -4.18
N ALA A 180 3.15 -16.65 -5.02
CA ALA A 180 3.09 -15.23 -4.69
C ALA A 180 2.16 -14.94 -3.50
N PHE A 181 0.99 -15.57 -3.47
CA PHE A 181 0.05 -15.48 -2.36
C PHE A 181 0.68 -15.95 -1.04
N PHE A 182 1.30 -17.13 -1.03
CA PHE A 182 1.98 -17.63 0.18
C PHE A 182 3.20 -16.77 0.58
N THR A 183 3.91 -16.19 -0.39
CA THR A 183 4.97 -15.21 -0.12
C THR A 183 4.42 -14.00 0.63
N LEU A 184 3.30 -13.44 0.15
CA LEU A 184 2.62 -12.32 0.79
C LEU A 184 2.03 -12.69 2.15
N LEU A 185 1.44 -13.89 2.28
CA LEU A 185 0.86 -14.38 3.53
C LEU A 185 1.91 -14.56 4.61
N ILE A 186 3.06 -15.17 4.29
CA ILE A 186 4.18 -15.33 5.24
C ILE A 186 4.70 -13.96 5.67
N PHE A 187 4.84 -13.01 4.74
CA PHE A 187 5.20 -11.64 5.08
C PHE A 187 4.20 -11.00 6.05
N ALA A 188 2.90 -11.10 5.76
CA ALA A 188 1.84 -10.57 6.62
C ALA A 188 1.85 -11.20 8.02
N ILE A 189 2.06 -12.51 8.14
CA ILE A 189 2.18 -13.21 9.42
C ILE A 189 3.38 -12.71 10.22
N ILE A 190 4.55 -12.54 9.59
CA ILE A 190 5.75 -12.01 10.26
C ILE A 190 5.48 -10.61 10.81
N ILE A 191 4.89 -9.73 9.99
CA ILE A 191 4.54 -8.37 10.40
C ILE A 191 3.53 -8.37 11.55
N ALA A 192 2.48 -9.21 11.47
CA ALA A 192 1.48 -9.33 12.53
C ALA A 192 2.11 -9.78 13.86
N ILE A 193 3.02 -10.77 13.83
CA ILE A 193 3.75 -11.22 15.02
C ILE A 193 4.58 -10.08 15.62
N ILE A 194 5.31 -9.32 14.79
CA ILE A 194 6.12 -8.19 15.26
C ILE A 194 5.23 -7.15 15.96
N PHE A 195 4.10 -6.77 15.38
CA PHE A 195 3.19 -5.80 15.99
C PHE A 195 2.58 -6.31 17.29
N ILE A 196 2.18 -7.58 17.37
CA ILE A 196 1.67 -8.20 18.60
C ILE A 196 2.74 -8.15 19.69
N LEU A 197 3.99 -8.52 19.38
CA LEU A 197 5.10 -8.48 20.35
C LEU A 197 5.35 -7.06 20.86
N ILE A 198 5.38 -6.07 19.97
CA ILE A 198 5.54 -4.66 20.35
C ILE A 198 4.40 -4.22 21.27
N GLY A 199 3.15 -4.54 20.92
CA GLY A 199 1.97 -4.21 21.74
C GLY A 199 2.04 -4.82 23.14
N VAL A 200 2.43 -6.09 23.24
CA VAL A 200 2.63 -6.77 24.54
C VAL A 200 3.73 -6.10 25.35
N ILE A 201 4.88 -5.78 24.74
CA ILE A 201 5.99 -5.11 25.42
C ILE A 201 5.56 -3.74 25.95
N ILE A 202 4.88 -2.94 25.14
CA ILE A 202 4.37 -1.62 25.54
C ILE A 202 3.38 -1.78 26.71
N GLY A 203 2.45 -2.74 26.62
CA GLY A 203 1.50 -3.03 27.70
C GLY A 203 2.19 -3.37 29.02
N ILE A 204 3.22 -4.22 28.98
CA ILE A 204 4.02 -4.57 30.16
C ILE A 204 4.70 -3.32 30.74
N ILE A 205 5.31 -2.48 29.90
CA ILE A 205 5.98 -1.24 30.35
C ILE A 205 4.97 -0.31 31.04
N ILE A 206 3.79 -0.11 30.47
CA ILE A 206 2.74 0.73 31.05
C ILE A 206 2.31 0.19 32.42
N VAL A 207 2.09 -1.11 32.55
CA VAL A 207 1.72 -1.74 33.82
C VAL A 207 2.82 -1.55 34.87
N LEU A 208 4.09 -1.76 34.50
CA LEU A 208 5.22 -1.58 35.42
C LEU A 208 5.37 -0.12 35.87
N LEU A 209 5.23 0.85 34.97
CA LEU A 209 5.26 2.27 35.31
C LEU A 209 4.08 2.68 36.19
N GLY A 210 2.88 2.16 35.89
CA GLY A 210 1.70 2.38 36.72
C GLY A 210 1.90 1.85 38.14
N LEU A 211 2.39 0.61 38.30
CA LEU A 211 2.72 0.03 39.60
C LEU A 211 3.78 0.85 40.36
N SER A 212 4.79 1.37 39.65
CA SER A 212 5.80 2.25 40.23
C SER A 212 5.25 3.59 40.71
N TYR A 213 4.12 4.07 40.19
CA TYR A 213 3.49 5.32 40.63
C TYR A 213 2.72 5.14 41.94
N TYR A 214 2.27 3.91 42.24
CA TYR A 214 1.48 3.58 43.43
C TYR A 214 2.32 3.08 44.62
N MET A 215 3.64 2.89 44.46
CA MET A 215 4.59 2.55 45.53
C MET A 215 5.35 3.78 46.00
#